data_AF-A0A382TX76-F1
#
_entry.id   AF-A0A382TX76-F1
#
_cell.length_a   1.000
_cell.length_b   1.000
_cell.length_c   1.000
_cell.angle_alpha   90.00
_cell.angle_beta   90.00
_cell.angle_gamma   90.00
#
_symmetry.space_group_name_H-M   'P 1'
#
loop_
_entity.id
_entity.type
_entity.pdbx_description
1 polymer ?
#
loop_
_entity_poly.entity_id
_entity_poly.type
_entity_poly.pdbx_seq_one_letter_code
_entity_poly.pdbx_strand_id
1 'polypeptide(L)'
;MERLFAFLAALALGLVSPLLAKDSPPNVIFFAVDDLCDWVGAMGYAQAKTPNMDALAQAGVSFNNAHCPGVFCAPSRSAIFTGRFASTTGCYRTEIYFHN
;
A
#
# COMPACT_ATOMS: atom_id res chain seq x y z
N MET A 1 -15.27 -50.00 15.09
CA MET A 1 -14.42 -49.40 14.03
C MET A 1 -14.80 -47.95 13.75
N GLU A 2 -16.08 -47.58 13.70
CA GLU A 2 -16.53 -46.20 13.41
C GLU A 2 -16.00 -45.12 14.35
N ARG A 3 -15.91 -45.41 15.66
CA ARG A 3 -15.36 -44.47 16.65
C ARG A 3 -13.86 -44.22 16.49
N LEU A 4 -13.12 -45.19 15.96
CA LEU A 4 -11.69 -45.06 15.68
C LEU A 4 -11.46 -44.19 14.44
N PHE A 5 -12.28 -44.36 13.40
CA PHE A 5 -12.26 -43.50 12.21
C PHE A 5 -12.63 -42.04 12.55
N ALA A 6 -13.66 -41.83 13.39
CA ALA A 6 -14.04 -40.49 13.84
C ALA A 6 -12.92 -39.81 14.66
N PHE A 7 -12.23 -40.57 15.52
CA PHE A 7 -11.10 -40.05 16.31
C PHE A 7 -9.88 -39.70 15.44
N LEU A 8 -9.56 -40.55 14.46
CA LEU A 8 -8.47 -40.30 13.52
C LEU A 8 -8.77 -39.11 12.60
N ALA A 9 -10.02 -38.93 12.17
CA ALA A 9 -10.46 -37.77 11.39
C ALA A 9 -10.39 -36.47 12.20
N ALA A 10 -10.79 -36.49 13.47
CA ALA A 10 -10.68 -35.33 14.37
C ALA A 10 -9.21 -34.97 14.68
N LEU A 11 -8.35 -35.98 14.86
CA LEU A 11 -6.91 -35.79 15.06
C LEU A 11 -6.23 -35.23 13.79
N ALA A 12 -6.63 -35.71 12.62
CA ALA A 12 -6.16 -35.19 11.34
C ALA A 12 -6.61 -33.73 11.13
N LEU A 13 -7.84 -33.36 11.53
CA LEU A 13 -8.32 -31.98 11.46
C LEU A 13 -7.54 -31.04 12.40
N GLY A 14 -7.22 -31.49 13.62
CA GLY A 14 -6.47 -30.70 14.60
C GLY A 14 -5.01 -30.44 14.23
N LEU A 15 -4.40 -31.30 13.40
CA LEU A 15 -3.01 -31.17 12.96
C LEU A 15 -2.83 -30.24 11.74
N VAL A 16 -3.91 -29.89 11.03
CA VAL A 16 -3.85 -29.02 9.83
C VAL A 16 -3.93 -27.53 10.18
N SER A 17 -4.53 -27.17 11.33
CA SER A 17 -4.72 -25.78 11.75
C SER A 17 -3.44 -24.93 11.92
N PRO A 18 -2.31 -25.43 12.46
CA PRO A 18 -1.13 -24.58 12.65
C PRO A 18 -0.33 -24.33 11.37
N LEU A 19 -0.60 -25.06 10.28
CA LEU A 19 0.12 -24.88 9.00
C LEU A 19 -0.43 -23.70 8.19
N LEU A 20 -1.65 -23.25 8.49
CA LEU A 20 -2.31 -22.11 7.82
C LEU A 20 -2.06 -20.76 8.51
N ALA A 21 -1.54 -20.78 9.74
CA ALA A 21 -1.23 -19.57 10.48
C ALA A 21 0.14 -19.00 10.06
N LYS A 22 0.17 -18.30 8.93
CA LYS A 22 1.29 -17.41 8.62
C LYS A 22 1.11 -16.10 9.41
N ASP A 23 1.43 -16.15 10.70
CA ASP A 23 1.30 -15.03 11.66
C ASP A 23 2.43 -13.98 11.53
N SER A 24 3.21 -14.01 10.45
CA SER A 24 4.18 -12.94 10.22
C SER A 24 3.46 -11.73 9.62
N PRO A 25 3.64 -10.52 10.19
CA PRO A 25 3.10 -9.31 9.58
C PRO A 25 3.61 -9.20 8.14
N PRO A 26 2.79 -8.70 7.21
CA PRO A 26 3.21 -8.53 5.83
C PRO A 26 4.35 -7.50 5.77
N ASN A 27 5.29 -7.73 4.85
CA ASN A 27 6.24 -6.69 4.48
C ASN A 27 5.50 -5.61 3.70
N VAL A 28 5.80 -4.34 3.98
CA VAL A 28 5.24 -3.19 3.27
C VAL A 28 6.35 -2.53 2.47
N ILE A 29 6.16 -2.43 1.16
CA ILE A 29 7.04 -1.67 0.26
C ILE A 29 6.25 -0.45 -0.21
N PHE A 30 6.79 0.74 0.08
CA PHE A 30 6.19 2.02 -0.32
C PHE A 30 7.03 2.66 -1.43
N PHE A 31 6.49 2.71 -2.64
CA PHE A 31 7.08 3.43 -3.76
C PHE A 31 6.54 4.86 -3.80
N ALA A 32 7.41 5.84 -3.62
CA ALA A 32 7.10 7.26 -3.81
C ALA A 32 7.80 7.75 -5.08
N VAL A 33 7.02 8.22 -6.06
CA VAL A 33 7.53 8.75 -7.32
C VAL A 33 7.31 10.26 -7.33
N ASP A 34 8.38 11.04 -7.51
CA ASP A 34 8.28 12.51 -7.50
C ASP A 34 7.67 13.00 -8.81
N ASP A 35 6.80 14.00 -8.71
CA ASP A 35 6.16 14.73 -9.82
C ASP A 35 5.40 13.88 -10.86
N LEU A 36 5.09 12.62 -10.54
CA LEU A 36 4.32 11.75 -11.42
C LEU A 36 2.84 12.17 -11.46
N CYS A 37 2.34 12.48 -12.65
CA CYS A 37 0.92 12.68 -12.94
C CYS A 37 0.23 11.37 -13.37
N ASP A 38 -0.77 11.44 -14.25
CA ASP A 38 -1.51 10.30 -14.80
C ASP A 38 -0.82 9.62 -16.01
N TRP A 39 0.48 9.90 -16.23
CA TRP A 39 1.29 9.33 -17.31
C TRP A 39 1.67 7.86 -17.07
N VAL A 40 0.65 7.02 -16.90
CA VAL A 40 0.75 5.57 -16.67
C VAL A 40 -0.21 4.88 -17.64
N GLY A 41 0.24 3.79 -18.27
CA GLY A 41 -0.55 3.01 -19.21
C GLY A 41 -1.88 2.55 -18.60
N ALA A 42 -1.85 2.02 -17.38
CA ALA A 42 -3.05 1.63 -16.62
C ALA A 42 -4.04 2.77 -16.32
N MET A 43 -3.62 4.04 -16.43
CA MET A 43 -4.46 5.23 -16.28
C MET A 43 -4.98 5.78 -17.61
N GLY A 44 -4.69 5.09 -18.74
CA GLY A 44 -5.16 5.45 -20.08
C GLY A 44 -4.17 6.27 -20.91
N TYR A 45 -2.96 6.54 -20.42
CA TYR A 45 -1.98 7.35 -21.14
C TYR A 45 -1.14 6.51 -22.13
N ALA A 46 -1.62 6.39 -23.37
CA ALA A 46 -1.09 5.48 -24.39
C ALA A 46 0.39 5.68 -24.79
N GLN A 47 0.96 6.88 -24.56
CA GLN A 47 2.37 7.16 -24.90
C GLN A 47 3.34 6.67 -23.81
N ALA A 48 2.89 6.47 -22.57
CA ALA A 48 3.72 5.96 -21.50
C ALA A 48 3.89 4.44 -21.62
N LYS A 49 5.14 3.98 -21.60
CA LYS A 49 5.49 2.56 -21.57
C LYS A 49 5.81 2.16 -20.13
N THR A 50 4.80 1.72 -19.38
CA THR A 50 4.90 1.42 -17.94
C THR A 50 4.57 -0.04 -17.61
N PRO A 51 5.15 -1.05 -18.28
CA PRO A 51 4.68 -2.44 -18.18
C PRO A 51 4.73 -3.01 -16.75
N ASN A 52 5.69 -2.58 -15.92
CA ASN A 52 5.78 -3.01 -14.52
C ASN A 52 4.68 -2.38 -13.64
N MET A 53 4.33 -1.12 -13.88
CA MET A 53 3.24 -0.45 -13.15
C MET A 53 1.89 -0.99 -13.62
N ASP A 54 1.75 -1.29 -14.91
CA ASP A 54 0.53 -1.89 -15.47
C ASP A 54 0.31 -3.29 -14.90
N ALA A 55 1.37 -4.10 -14.78
CA ALA A 55 1.31 -5.40 -14.11
C ALA A 55 0.92 -5.27 -12.62
N LEU A 56 1.45 -4.26 -11.91
CA LEU A 56 1.09 -4.00 -10.52
C LEU A 56 -0.39 -3.59 -10.38
N ALA A 57 -0.89 -2.74 -11.28
CA ALA A 57 -2.28 -2.33 -11.31
C ALA A 57 -3.24 -3.51 -11.58
N GLN A 58 -2.86 -4.44 -12.47
CA GLN A 58 -3.65 -5.65 -12.76
C GLN A 58 -3.67 -6.64 -11.59
N ALA A 59 -2.59 -6.71 -10.81
CA ALA A 59 -2.48 -7.60 -9.66
C ALA A 59 -3.08 -7.01 -8.36
N GLY A 60 -3.52 -5.74 -8.39
CA GLY A 60 -3.90 -4.99 -7.20
C GLY A 60 -5.16 -4.14 -7.38
N VAL A 61 -5.22 -3.05 -6.62
CA VAL A 61 -6.33 -2.09 -6.64
C VAL A 61 -5.78 -0.72 -7.05
N SER A 62 -6.37 -0.13 -8.09
CA SER A 62 -6.07 1.23 -8.53
C SER A 62 -7.10 2.23 -8.00
N PHE A 63 -6.62 3.35 -7.47
CA PHE A 63 -7.46 4.45 -7.01
C PHE A 63 -7.47 5.57 -8.06
N ASN A 64 -8.54 5.65 -8.84
CA ASN A 64 -8.63 6.59 -9.97
C ASN A 64 -8.93 8.04 -9.55
N ASN A 65 -9.15 8.28 -8.26
CA ASN A 65 -9.41 9.62 -7.70
C ASN A 65 -8.59 9.86 -6.42
N ALA A 66 -7.30 9.52 -6.46
CA ALA A 66 -6.37 9.81 -5.38
C ALA A 66 -5.83 11.25 -5.51
N HIS A 67 -5.79 11.98 -4.39
CA HIS A 67 -5.31 13.36 -4.36
C HIS A 67 -4.12 13.53 -3.40
N CYS A 68 -3.19 14.38 -3.81
CA CYS A 68 -2.07 14.79 -2.98
C CYS A 68 -2.54 15.73 -1.85
N PRO A 69 -2.08 15.56 -0.60
CA PRO A 69 -2.45 16.44 0.52
C PRO A 69 -1.82 17.85 0.44
N GLY A 70 -0.90 18.10 -0.49
CA GLY A 70 -0.29 19.41 -0.72
C GLY A 70 0.29 19.53 -2.14
N VAL A 71 0.36 20.76 -2.67
CA VAL A 71 0.85 21.01 -4.04
C VAL A 71 2.37 21.08 -4.16
N PHE A 72 3.09 21.07 -3.04
CA PHE A 72 4.55 21.05 -3.00
C PHE A 72 5.08 19.73 -2.42
N CYS A 73 6.29 19.40 -2.84
CA CYS A 73 7.06 18.25 -2.40
C CYS A 73 7.10 18.07 -0.87
N ALA A 74 7.58 19.08 -0.14
CA ALA A 74 7.76 19.01 1.30
C ALA A 74 6.44 18.81 2.08
N PRO A 75 5.37 19.62 1.86
CA PRO A 75 4.09 19.40 2.55
C PRO A 75 3.43 18.06 2.18
N SER A 76 3.52 17.63 0.92
CA SER A 76 3.00 16.33 0.48
C SER A 76 3.67 15.17 1.23
N ARG A 77 5.01 15.13 1.22
CA ARG A 77 5.80 14.10 1.91
C ARG A 77 5.57 14.14 3.42
N SER A 78 5.53 15.33 4.01
CA SER A 78 5.24 15.51 5.45
C SER A 78 3.89 14.90 5.83
N ALA A 79 2.85 15.16 5.04
CA ALA A 79 1.52 14.63 5.30
C ALA A 79 1.45 13.10 5.16
N ILE A 80 2.12 12.53 4.16
CA ILE A 80 2.20 11.07 3.97
C ILE A 80 2.88 10.39 5.16
N PHE A 81 4.03 10.90 5.61
CA PHE A 81 4.81 10.25 6.67
C PHE A 81 4.27 10.49 8.08
N THR A 82 3.56 11.60 8.31
CA THR A 82 3.03 11.94 9.64
C THR A 82 1.54 11.63 9.80
N GLY A 83 0.81 11.43 8.70
CA GLY A 83 -0.64 11.31 8.71
C GLY A 83 -1.36 12.60 9.13
N ARG A 84 -0.71 13.77 8.99
CA ARG A 84 -1.20 15.07 9.47
C ARG A 84 -1.22 16.11 8.35
N PHE A 85 -2.18 17.03 8.41
CA PHE A 85 -2.25 18.15 7.47
C PHE A 85 -1.15 19.18 7.74
N ALA A 86 -0.85 19.98 6.71
CA ALA A 86 0.05 21.14 6.82
C ALA A 86 -0.35 22.11 7.95
N SER A 87 -1.65 22.25 8.23
CA SER A 87 -2.17 23.04 9.35
C SER A 87 -1.72 22.55 10.73
N THR A 88 -1.35 21.26 10.82
CA THR A 88 -0.84 20.64 12.04
C THR A 88 0.69 20.56 12.04
N THR A 89 1.32 20.30 10.90
CA THR A 89 2.79 20.13 10.80
C THR A 89 3.55 21.45 10.62
N GLY A 90 2.87 22.52 10.17
CA GLY A 90 3.50 23.80 9.84
C GLY A 90 4.28 23.79 8.52
N CYS A 91 4.39 22.66 7.82
CA CYS A 91 5.06 22.58 6.53
C CYS A 91 4.08 22.99 5.42
N TYR A 92 4.25 24.19 4.86
CA TYR A 92 3.36 24.72 3.81
C TYR A 92 4.03 24.88 2.44
N ARG A 93 5.36 25.00 2.37
CA ARG A 93 6.07 25.27 1.10
C ARG A 93 7.37 24.48 0.99
N THR A 94 8.27 24.66 1.95
CA THR A 94 9.58 24.00 1.99
C THR A 94 9.73 23.18 3.27
N GLU A 95 10.84 22.46 3.38
CA GLU A 95 11.32 21.80 4.58
C GLU A 95 11.64 22.76 5.74
N ILE A 96 11.53 24.07 5.53
CA ILE A 96 11.78 25.11 6.55
C ILE A 96 10.45 25.46 7.22
N TYR A 97 10.29 24.97 8.45
CA TYR A 97 9.07 25.07 9.25
C TYR A 97 8.82 26.46 9.84
N PHE A 98 9.87 27.27 9.99
CA PHE A 98 9.81 28.63 10.55
C PHE A 98 10.76 29.54 9.77
N HIS A 99 10.23 30.61 9.17
CA HIS A 99 11.04 31.73 8.73
C HIS A 99 11.26 32.63 9.96
N ASN A 100 12.52 32.85 10.32
CA ASN A 100 12.89 33.90 11.27
C ASN A 100 12.68 35.28 10.63
#